data_AF-A0A3C2E3Z9-F1
#
_entry.id   AF-A0A3C2E3Z9-F1
#
_cell.length_a   1.000
_cell.length_b   1.000
_cell.length_c   1.000
_cell.angle_alpha   90.00
_cell.angle_beta   90.00
_cell.angle_gamma   90.00
#
_symmetry.space_group_name_H-M   'P 1'
#
loop_
_entity.id
_entity.type
_entity.pdbx_description
1 polymer ?
#
loop_
_entity_poly.entity_id
_entity_poly.type
_entity_poly.pdbx_seq_one_letter_code
_entity_poly.pdbx_strand_id
1 'polypeptide(L)'
;MTQLCPTCLTLGFCRRWLIASDEELANPHFIIDVRNYVHELDVTPGRLLDFLLNRVSRIDGDFRNAAGLRPPLRLDLFEPSDQQIDAGKFEAVRETLRDWLRYNFGQAWGDGVQPVLFGEGKERFRVIATLVRTVYWHDPRTRMWGVRAANDN
;
A
#
# COMPACT_ATOMS: atom_id res chain seq x y z
N MET A 1 -19.23 7.11 -7.23
CA MET A 1 -18.76 8.52 -7.29
C MET A 1 -18.14 8.86 -5.95
N THR A 2 -16.86 9.23 -5.88
CA THR A 2 -16.23 9.69 -4.63
C THR A 2 -16.82 11.04 -4.26
N GLN A 3 -17.67 11.09 -3.23
CA GLN A 3 -18.09 12.35 -2.64
C GLN A 3 -16.86 13.04 -2.05
N LEU A 4 -16.40 14.09 -2.72
CA LEU A 4 -15.40 15.00 -2.16
C LEU A 4 -16.03 15.69 -0.95
N CYS A 5 -15.28 15.85 0.15
CA CYS A 5 -15.77 16.64 1.27
C CYS A 5 -15.92 18.12 0.84
N PRO A 6 -16.69 18.95 1.57
CA PRO A 6 -16.92 20.36 1.22
C PRO A 6 -15.63 21.15 0.94
N THR A 7 -14.56 20.88 1.69
CA THR A 7 -13.24 21.50 1.50
C THR A 7 -12.52 21.02 0.23
N CYS A 8 -12.80 19.81 -0.22
CA CYS A 8 -12.15 19.21 -1.40
C CYS A 8 -12.93 19.46 -2.70
N LEU A 9 -14.22 19.78 -2.59
CA LEU A 9 -15.05 20.19 -3.74
C LEU A 9 -14.48 21.44 -4.44
N THR A 10 -13.94 22.39 -3.67
CA THR A 10 -13.32 23.60 -4.23
C THR A 10 -11.96 23.34 -4.89
N LEU A 11 -11.26 22.27 -4.50
CA LEU A 11 -9.95 21.89 -5.04
C LEU A 11 -10.06 20.95 -6.24
N GLY A 12 -11.23 20.35 -6.48
CA GLY A 12 -11.43 19.33 -7.51
C GLY A 12 -10.79 17.96 -7.19
N PHE A 13 -10.11 17.82 -6.05
CA PHE A 13 -9.55 16.56 -5.56
C PHE A 13 -9.51 16.51 -4.03
N CYS A 14 -9.48 15.29 -3.46
CA CYS A 14 -9.43 15.09 -2.02
C CYS A 14 -7.98 15.10 -1.51
N ARG A 15 -7.66 15.96 -0.54
CA ARG A 15 -6.37 15.94 0.19
C ARG A 15 -6.36 14.93 1.35
N ARG A 16 -7.45 14.19 1.56
CA ARG A 16 -7.57 13.14 2.57
C ARG A 16 -7.39 11.79 1.89
N TRP A 17 -6.33 11.08 2.25
CA TRP A 17 -5.96 9.80 1.66
C TRP A 17 -6.41 8.67 2.57
N LEU A 18 -7.26 7.78 2.05
CA LEU A 18 -7.77 6.66 2.83
C LEU A 18 -6.73 5.54 2.94
N ILE A 19 -6.39 5.22 4.19
CA ILE A 19 -5.56 4.07 4.54
C ILE A 19 -6.31 2.79 4.20
N ALA A 20 -5.58 1.81 3.65
CA ALA A 20 -6.16 0.51 3.33
C ALA A 20 -6.77 -0.16 4.57
N SER A 21 -8.05 -0.49 4.52
CA SER A 21 -8.82 -0.99 5.67
C SER A 21 -8.52 -2.47 5.96
N ASP A 22 -8.94 -2.95 7.14
CA ASP A 22 -8.88 -4.40 7.43
C ASP A 22 -9.75 -5.23 6.48
N GLU A 23 -10.88 -4.69 6.05
CA GLU A 23 -11.79 -5.33 5.08
C GLU A 23 -11.13 -5.45 3.70
N GLU A 24 -10.47 -4.39 3.24
CA GLU A 24 -9.70 -4.43 1.99
C GLU A 24 -8.57 -5.45 2.06
N LEU A 25 -7.84 -5.52 3.18
CA LEU A 25 -6.74 -6.47 3.36
C LEU A 25 -7.21 -7.91 3.60
N ALA A 26 -8.49 -8.12 3.92
CA ALA A 26 -9.11 -9.44 4.00
C ALA A 26 -9.61 -9.92 2.62
N ASN A 27 -9.70 -9.03 1.63
CA ASN A 27 -10.14 -9.35 0.27
C ASN A 27 -8.94 -9.84 -0.58
N PRO A 28 -8.90 -11.11 -1.00
CA PRO A 28 -7.81 -11.66 -1.80
C PRO A 28 -7.61 -10.93 -3.14
N HIS A 29 -8.70 -10.48 -3.76
CA HIS A 29 -8.66 -9.72 -5.01
C HIS A 29 -8.02 -8.34 -4.84
N PHE A 30 -8.25 -7.69 -3.70
CA PHE A 30 -7.60 -6.42 -3.39
C PHE A 30 -6.07 -6.59 -3.34
N ILE A 31 -5.61 -7.65 -2.67
CA ILE A 31 -4.18 -7.95 -2.54
C ILE A 31 -3.56 -8.25 -3.93
N ILE A 32 -4.24 -9.07 -4.75
CA ILE A 32 -3.80 -9.38 -6.12
C ILE A 32 -3.68 -8.10 -6.95
N ASP A 33 -4.71 -7.25 -6.93
CA ASP A 33 -4.74 -6.05 -7.77
C ASP A 33 -3.65 -5.06 -7.38
N VAL A 34 -3.44 -4.83 -6.08
CA VAL A 34 -2.34 -3.99 -5.57
C VAL A 34 -1.00 -4.55 -6.03
N ARG A 35 -0.79 -5.86 -5.87
CA ARG A 35 0.47 -6.51 -6.22
C ARG A 35 0.76 -6.42 -7.71
N ASN A 36 -0.22 -6.76 -8.55
CA ASN A 36 -0.07 -6.73 -10.01
C ASN A 36 0.17 -5.30 -10.49
N TYR A 37 -0.57 -4.33 -9.95
CA TYR A 37 -0.34 -2.93 -10.24
C TYR A 37 1.06 -2.47 -9.85
N VAL A 38 1.56 -2.86 -8.67
CA VAL A 38 2.92 -2.53 -8.24
C VAL A 38 3.97 -3.17 -9.14
N HIS A 39 3.74 -4.41 -9.58
CA HIS A 39 4.63 -5.09 -10.52
C HIS A 39 4.70 -4.34 -11.87
N GLU A 40 3.56 -3.84 -12.36
CA GLU A 40 3.48 -3.02 -13.59
C GLU A 40 4.22 -1.68 -13.49
N LEU A 41 4.51 -1.17 -12.29
CA LEU A 41 5.29 0.07 -12.13
C LEU A 41 6.76 -0.08 -12.55
N ASP A 42 7.22 -1.31 -12.78
CA ASP A 42 8.60 -1.64 -13.15
C ASP A 42 9.66 -1.03 -12.21
N VAL A 43 9.30 -0.95 -10.92
CA VAL A 43 10.21 -0.49 -9.87
C VAL A 43 10.87 -1.70 -9.23
N THR A 44 12.20 -1.68 -9.14
CA THR A 44 12.95 -2.72 -8.41
C THR A 44 12.39 -2.87 -6.99
N PRO A 45 11.98 -4.06 -6.52
CA PRO A 45 11.29 -4.22 -5.24
C PRO A 45 12.02 -3.60 -4.05
N GLY A 46 13.35 -3.74 -3.99
CA GLY A 46 14.17 -3.14 -2.92
C GLY A 46 14.23 -1.60 -2.92
N ARG A 47 13.75 -0.94 -3.98
CA ARG A 47 13.65 0.53 -4.10
C ARG A 47 12.20 1.02 -4.04
N LEU A 48 11.23 0.11 -3.94
CA LEU A 48 9.80 0.43 -4.05
C LEU A 48 9.35 1.43 -2.98
N LEU A 49 9.72 1.18 -1.72
CA LEU A 49 9.31 2.05 -0.61
C LEU A 49 9.85 3.47 -0.78
N ASP A 50 11.16 3.61 -1.01
CA ASP A 50 11.81 4.90 -1.22
C ASP A 50 11.21 5.64 -2.42
N PHE A 51 10.94 4.92 -3.51
CA PHE A 51 10.27 5.48 -4.68
C PHE A 51 8.89 6.05 -4.35
N LEU A 52 8.07 5.32 -3.59
CA LEU A 52 6.74 5.76 -3.19
C LEU A 52 6.79 6.95 -2.22
N LEU A 53 7.65 6.90 -1.20
CA LEU A 53 7.82 7.99 -0.23
C LEU A 53 8.28 9.29 -0.89
N ASN A 54 9.22 9.21 -1.83
CA ASN A 54 9.67 10.36 -2.61
C ASN A 54 8.58 11.00 -3.48
N ARG A 55 7.55 10.23 -3.88
CA ARG A 55 6.40 10.77 -4.62
C ARG A 55 5.35 11.32 -3.67
N VAL A 56 5.04 10.62 -2.58
CA VAL A 56 4.09 11.07 -1.56
C VAL A 56 4.52 12.40 -0.94
N SER A 57 5.83 12.62 -0.73
CA SER A 57 6.34 13.89 -0.18
C SER A 57 6.05 15.12 -1.05
N ARG A 58 5.68 14.92 -2.32
CA ARG A 58 5.29 15.97 -3.27
C ARG A 58 3.79 16.22 -3.32
N ILE A 59 3.00 15.42 -2.59
CA ILE A 59 1.54 15.48 -2.58
C ILE A 59 1.08 16.10 -1.27
N ASP A 60 0.36 17.22 -1.35
CA ASP A 60 -0.30 17.82 -0.20
C ASP A 60 -1.45 16.92 0.28
N GLY A 61 -1.43 16.52 1.55
CA GLY A 61 -2.56 15.83 2.16
C GLY A 61 -2.26 15.15 3.47
N ASP A 62 -3.25 14.46 4.02
CA ASP A 62 -3.14 13.67 5.23
C ASP A 62 -3.77 12.28 5.08
N PHE A 63 -3.13 11.30 5.71
CA PHE A 63 -3.66 9.94 5.76
C PHE A 63 -4.73 9.82 6.83
N ARG A 64 -5.87 9.20 6.47
CA ARG A 64 -6.98 8.98 7.38
C ARG A 64 -7.56 7.58 7.24
N ASN A 65 -8.12 7.08 8.34
CA ASN A 65 -8.94 5.86 8.28
C ASN A 65 -10.38 6.20 7.87
N ALA A 66 -11.23 5.16 7.73
CA ALA A 66 -12.64 5.31 7.36
C ALA A 66 -13.45 6.17 8.37
N ALA A 67 -13.04 6.22 9.63
CA ALA A 67 -13.63 7.08 10.66
C ALA A 67 -13.13 8.54 10.61
N GLY A 68 -12.25 8.88 9.66
CA GLY A 68 -11.67 10.21 9.53
C GLY A 68 -10.57 10.54 10.55
N LEU A 69 -10.11 9.57 11.34
CA LEU A 69 -8.98 9.75 12.26
C LEU A 69 -7.66 9.75 11.48
N ARG A 70 -6.60 10.34 12.06
CA ARG A 70 -5.23 10.36 11.52
C ARG A 70 -4.32 9.37 12.25
N PRO A 71 -4.47 8.05 12.05
CA PRO A 71 -3.51 7.12 12.64
C PRO A 71 -2.16 7.25 11.93
N PRO A 72 -1.04 6.99 12.62
CA PRO A 72 0.27 6.97 11.99
C PRO A 72 0.35 5.83 10.97
N LEU A 73 0.92 6.12 9.80
CA LEU A 73 1.33 5.07 8.87
C LEU A 73 2.59 4.43 9.45
N ARG A 74 2.54 3.11 9.72
CA ARG A 74 3.59 2.35 10.42
C ARG A 74 4.84 2.13 9.55
N LEU A 75 5.54 3.21 9.21
CA LEU A 75 6.77 3.19 8.41
C LEU A 75 7.94 2.53 9.16
N ASP A 76 7.90 2.52 10.49
CA ASP A 76 8.82 1.82 11.38
C ASP A 76 8.95 0.32 11.05
N LEU A 77 7.93 -0.29 10.43
CA LEU A 77 7.96 -1.70 10.00
C LEU A 77 8.97 -2.01 8.88
N PHE A 78 9.53 -0.97 8.27
CA PHE A 78 10.52 -1.05 7.19
C PHE A 78 11.93 -0.65 7.66
N GLU A 79 12.07 -0.35 8.95
CA GLU A 79 13.33 0.04 9.57
C GLU A 79 13.72 -1.00 10.63
N PRO A 80 15.03 -1.25 10.85
CA PRO A 80 15.46 -2.06 11.97
C PRO A 80 15.16 -1.35 13.29
N SER A 81 14.71 -2.09 14.30
CA SER A 81 14.51 -1.55 15.63
C SER A 81 15.85 -1.20 16.30
N ASP A 82 15.84 -0.30 17.28
CA ASP A 82 17.03 0.08 18.05
C ASP A 82 17.77 -1.15 18.61
N GLN A 83 17.03 -2.13 19.14
CA GLN A 83 17.60 -3.38 19.63
C GLN A 83 18.31 -4.19 18.53
N GLN A 84 17.79 -4.17 17.30
CA GLN A 84 18.42 -4.84 16.16
C GLN A 84 19.66 -4.08 15.70
N ILE A 85 19.66 -2.76 15.78
CA ILE A 85 20.82 -1.91 15.48
C ILE A 85 21.93 -2.17 16.50
N ASP A 86 21.62 -2.14 17.80
CA ASP A 86 22.57 -2.40 18.89
C ASP A 86 23.17 -3.81 18.81
N ALA A 87 22.39 -4.78 18.33
CA ALA A 87 22.85 -6.14 18.08
C ALA A 87 23.63 -6.32 16.77
N GLY A 88 23.90 -5.25 16.00
CA GLY A 88 24.60 -5.29 14.72
C GLY A 88 23.82 -6.01 13.60
N LYS A 89 22.50 -6.15 13.72
CA LYS A 89 21.64 -6.91 12.79
C LYS A 89 21.06 -6.07 11.65
N PHE A 90 21.55 -4.85 11.47
CA PHE A 90 21.03 -3.89 10.49
C PHE A 90 20.88 -4.50 9.09
N GLU A 91 21.94 -5.15 8.56
CA GLU A 91 21.89 -5.71 7.20
C GLU A 91 21.01 -6.95 7.07
N ALA A 92 20.98 -7.81 8.08
CA ALA A 92 20.08 -8.97 8.08
C ALA A 92 18.60 -8.56 8.02
N VAL A 93 18.22 -7.47 8.72
CA VAL A 93 16.86 -6.92 8.65
C VAL A 93 16.57 -6.35 7.27
N ARG A 94 17.51 -5.59 6.68
CA ARG A 94 17.33 -5.02 5.34
C ARG A 94 17.24 -6.11 4.27
N GLU A 95 18.00 -7.19 4.38
CA GLU A 95 17.90 -8.34 3.47
C GLU A 95 16.54 -9.01 3.59
N THR A 96 16.09 -9.30 4.82
CA THR A 96 14.77 -9.88 5.08
C THR A 96 13.64 -9.02 4.49
N LEU A 97 13.74 -7.69 4.61
CA LEU A 97 12.76 -6.78 4.04
C LEU A 97 12.81 -6.75 2.50
N ARG A 98 14.01 -6.73 1.90
CA ARG A 98 14.16 -6.80 0.44
C ARG A 98 13.58 -8.09 -0.11
N ASP A 99 13.81 -9.20 0.56
CA ASP A 99 13.26 -10.50 0.16
C ASP A 99 11.75 -10.53 0.33
N TRP A 100 11.20 -9.94 1.39
CA TRP A 100 9.77 -9.77 1.54
C TRP A 100 9.17 -8.93 0.39
N LEU A 101 9.79 -7.80 0.02
CA LEU A 101 9.35 -6.96 -1.10
C LEU A 101 9.45 -7.71 -2.42
N ARG A 102 10.56 -8.44 -2.66
CA ARG A 102 10.75 -9.26 -3.86
C ARG A 102 9.70 -10.37 -3.96
N TYR A 103 9.44 -11.08 -2.86
CA TYR A 103 8.43 -12.13 -2.81
C TYR A 103 7.03 -11.58 -3.07
N ASN A 104 6.71 -10.41 -2.51
CA ASN A 104 5.37 -9.82 -2.60
C ASN A 104 5.11 -9.00 -3.86
N PHE A 105 6.13 -8.45 -4.51
CA PHE A 105 5.96 -7.50 -5.62
C PHE A 105 6.87 -7.76 -6.83
N GLY A 106 7.81 -8.71 -6.74
CA GLY A 106 8.74 -9.02 -7.83
C GLY A 106 8.13 -9.75 -9.03
N GLN A 107 6.93 -10.31 -8.87
CA GLN A 107 6.19 -11.00 -9.92
C GLN A 107 4.69 -10.79 -9.75
N ALA A 108 3.97 -10.68 -10.86
CA ALA A 108 2.51 -10.72 -10.87
C ALA A 108 1.98 -12.07 -10.37
N TRP A 109 0.78 -12.06 -9.81
CA TRP A 109 0.01 -13.26 -9.53
C TRP A 109 -0.97 -13.54 -10.67
N GLY A 110 -1.04 -14.81 -11.07
CA GLY A 110 -2.03 -15.30 -12.02
C GLY A 110 -3.40 -15.51 -11.37
N ASP A 111 -4.36 -15.92 -12.19
CA ASP A 111 -5.72 -16.18 -11.75
C ASP A 111 -5.79 -17.38 -10.79
N GLY A 112 -6.76 -17.36 -9.87
CA GLY A 112 -7.02 -18.45 -8.92
C GLY A 112 -6.19 -18.45 -7.64
N VAL A 113 -5.24 -17.52 -7.47
CA VAL A 113 -4.48 -17.38 -6.21
C VAL A 113 -5.39 -16.81 -5.11
N GLN A 114 -5.28 -17.32 -3.89
CA GLN A 114 -6.03 -16.87 -2.71
C GLN A 114 -5.05 -16.41 -1.62
N PRO A 115 -4.45 -15.22 -1.75
CA PRO A 115 -3.48 -14.75 -0.78
C PRO A 115 -4.10 -14.43 0.57
N VAL A 116 -3.35 -14.71 1.63
CA VAL A 116 -3.69 -14.30 2.99
C VAL A 116 -2.49 -13.62 3.63
N LEU A 117 -2.73 -12.46 4.24
CA LEU A 117 -1.72 -11.68 4.94
C LEU A 117 -1.87 -11.87 6.44
N PHE A 118 -0.75 -12.07 7.13
CA PHE A 118 -0.71 -12.27 8.57
C PHE A 118 0.32 -11.36 9.24
N GLY A 119 0.06 -11.03 10.51
CA GLY A 119 0.98 -10.29 11.38
C GLY A 119 1.53 -9.01 10.75
N GLU A 120 2.84 -8.79 10.88
CA GLU A 120 3.53 -7.63 10.31
C GLU A 120 3.42 -7.53 8.78
N GLY A 121 3.31 -8.67 8.07
CA GLY A 121 3.17 -8.69 6.63
C GLY A 121 1.90 -7.97 6.16
N LYS A 122 0.80 -8.09 6.92
CA LYS A 122 -0.45 -7.38 6.67
C LYS A 122 -0.28 -5.87 6.80
N GLU A 123 0.42 -5.41 7.83
CA GLU A 123 0.68 -3.99 8.05
C GLU A 123 1.66 -3.40 7.02
N ARG A 124 2.72 -4.13 6.66
CA ARG A 124 3.61 -3.71 5.56
C ARG A 124 2.84 -3.57 4.26
N PHE A 125 1.94 -4.52 3.96
CA PHE A 125 1.11 -4.43 2.76
C PHE A 125 0.14 -3.25 2.81
N ARG A 126 -0.49 -2.98 3.97
CA ARG A 126 -1.33 -1.79 4.20
C ARG A 126 -0.59 -0.52 3.83
N VAL A 127 0.65 -0.37 4.31
CA VAL A 127 1.48 0.79 4.02
C VAL A 127 1.69 0.93 2.52
N ILE A 128 2.18 -0.11 1.85
CA ILE A 128 2.43 -0.06 0.41
C ILE A 128 1.15 0.25 -0.38
N ALA A 129 0.05 -0.45 -0.11
CA ALA A 129 -1.23 -0.23 -0.80
C ALA A 129 -1.72 1.21 -0.63
N THR A 130 -1.59 1.76 0.59
CA THR A 130 -1.97 3.14 0.90
C THR A 130 -1.10 4.14 0.14
N LEU A 131 0.22 3.94 0.12
CA LEU A 131 1.15 4.82 -0.58
C LEU A 131 0.92 4.78 -2.09
N VAL A 132 0.75 3.60 -2.69
CA VAL A 132 0.49 3.46 -4.13
C VAL A 132 -0.83 4.13 -4.51
N ARG A 133 -1.91 3.87 -3.77
CA ARG A 133 -3.21 4.53 -4.00
C ARG A 133 -3.09 6.06 -3.92
N THR A 134 -2.25 6.57 -3.03
CA THR A 134 -2.03 8.01 -2.86
C THR A 134 -1.24 8.60 -4.02
N VAL A 135 -0.15 7.95 -4.44
CA VAL A 135 0.70 8.40 -5.55
C VAL A 135 -0.07 8.37 -6.88
N TYR A 136 -0.87 7.33 -7.09
CA TYR A 136 -1.56 7.04 -8.34
C TYR A 136 -3.07 7.29 -8.24
N TRP A 137 -3.49 8.23 -7.39
CA TRP A 137 -4.90 8.51 -7.12
C TRP A 137 -5.71 8.86 -8.37
N HIS A 138 -5.06 9.40 -9.39
CA HIS A 138 -5.65 9.79 -10.67
C HIS A 138 -5.91 8.58 -11.58
N ASP A 139 -5.24 7.44 -11.36
CA ASP A 139 -5.50 6.20 -12.08
C ASP A 139 -6.78 5.54 -11.51
N PRO A 140 -7.84 5.38 -12.32
CA PRO A 140 -9.10 4.80 -11.86
C PRO A 140 -8.96 3.36 -11.37
N ARG A 141 -7.96 2.59 -11.84
CA ARG A 141 -7.73 1.19 -11.43
C ARG A 141 -7.51 1.09 -9.92
N THR A 142 -6.79 2.05 -9.33
CA THR A 142 -6.47 2.07 -7.89
C THR A 142 -7.69 2.20 -6.97
N ARG A 143 -8.81 2.68 -7.51
CA ARG A 143 -10.09 2.85 -6.79
C ARG A 143 -11.03 1.66 -6.96
N MET A 144 -10.71 0.77 -7.90
CA MET A 144 -11.51 -0.41 -8.25
C MET A 144 -10.86 -1.71 -7.78
N TRP A 145 -9.74 -1.64 -7.06
CA TRP A 145 -9.07 -2.81 -6.51
C TRP A 145 -9.99 -3.62 -5.60
N GLY A 146 -9.95 -4.95 -5.76
CA GLY A 146 -10.80 -5.87 -5.03
C GLY A 146 -12.26 -5.92 -5.50
N VAL A 147 -12.65 -5.06 -6.44
CA VAL A 147 -13.97 -5.12 -7.07
C VAL A 147 -13.93 -6.14 -8.19
N ARG A 148 -14.87 -7.07 -8.17
CA ARG A 148 -15.16 -8.00 -9.28
C ARG A 148 -16.61 -7.79 -9.68
N ALA A 149 -16.92 -7.93 -10.98
CA ALA A 149 -18.30 -7.88 -11.42
C ALA A 149 -19.07 -9.03 -10.75
N ALA A 150 -20.27 -8.75 -10.23
CA ALA A 150 -21.08 -9.76 -9.54
C ALA A 150 -21.69 -10.81 -10.51
N ASN A 151 -21.48 -10.66 -11.81
CA ASN A 151 -22.15 -11.42 -12.85
C ASN A 151 -21.13 -12.03 -13.81
N ASP A 152 -20.51 -13.13 -13.41
CA ASP A 152 -19.99 -14.16 -14.32
C ASP A 152 -20.54 -15.50 -13.81
N ASN A 153 -21.84 -15.71 -14.02
CA ASN A 153 -22.54 -16.99 -13.87
C ASN A 153 -23.13 -17.38 -15.21
#